data_AF-A0AA39A4E4-F1
#
_entry.id   AF-A0AA39A4E4-F1
#
_cell.length_a   1.000
_cell.length_b   1.000
_cell.length_c   1.000
_cell.angle_alpha   90.00
_cell.angle_beta   90.00
_cell.angle_gamma   90.00
#
_symmetry.space_group_name_H-M   'P 1'
#
loop_
_entity.id
_entity.type
_entity.pdbx_description
1 polymer ?
#
loop_
_entity_poly.entity_id
_entity_poly.type
_entity_poly.pdbx_seq_one_letter_code
_entity_poly.pdbx_strand_id
1 'polypeptide(L)'
;MDVGRSASTSISHQEIMPTFPASNQVAATRMSCKVYEAAEEGKMDILQGIERLDKELTPNKNTVLHIHIRGGMASKDCVIDMVRKCPSLLQKTNNKDETPLHMAAREGLTEIVKALVEQVNASYPNDADLESGKKLAVREMIGMRNKEEDTALHEAVRYRQLDVVKSLIEADPEFEYCRNRAGETPLYMAVKRGFDELVDEILKTCKTPAHYQGPNSLTALHEAIICSDAKGEVGRKILEKMPDLATETDDNGWTPLHYAAYFGKVSQAKALLKRNESAAYIADKDGKTPLHIAASRNHAQMMKKLISCCPDCSELVDNRGRNVLHLAVQTRGRQAMELILKNSWGSNLINDKDADGNTPLHMFASFLSFVPTLMLSHPRVDKMAVNNNGLTAANILSSNTQAPLLKALVLLVHKLKLTKIFYFTPARPSVTNDHDRGAKDRVSEIKKASKTHLIVAALIATVAFAAGFTLPGGYKGEKGSHRGMAVLASKATFIAFYITDGMAMLLSTVAIVIHFIMTVHEDQEQLYCMFKWASYSTLFAMVAMLAAFAMAACAVLFNNHSGAIVILAALMFSPGLVLCYLVYPRLKKLKKI
;
A
#
# COMPACT_ATOMS: atom_id res chain seq x y z
N MET A 1 55.72 -8.66 -62.78
CA MET A 1 55.49 -8.90 -64.22
C MET A 1 54.58 -10.11 -64.31
N ASP A 2 53.34 -9.88 -64.78
CA ASP A 2 52.57 -10.69 -65.74
C ASP A 2 52.92 -12.18 -65.87
N VAL A 3 52.02 -13.16 -65.99
CA VAL A 3 50.60 -13.31 -66.39
C VAL A 3 50.35 -14.83 -66.16
N GLY A 4 49.26 -15.37 -65.61
CA GLY A 4 47.86 -15.25 -66.00
C GLY A 4 47.44 -16.37 -66.98
N ARG A 5 46.43 -17.18 -66.59
CA ARG A 5 45.44 -17.98 -67.37
C ARG A 5 45.27 -19.40 -66.82
N SER A 6 44.10 -20.04 -66.78
CA SER A 6 42.68 -19.68 -66.75
C SER A 6 41.88 -20.99 -66.80
N ALA A 7 40.84 -21.10 -65.98
CA ALA A 7 39.53 -21.74 -66.20
C ALA A 7 39.34 -23.28 -66.33
N SER A 8 38.31 -23.72 -65.56
CA SER A 8 37.27 -24.76 -65.80
C SER A 8 37.73 -26.24 -65.80
N THR A 9 37.02 -27.24 -65.26
CA THR A 9 35.60 -27.43 -64.97
C THR A 9 35.42 -28.65 -64.01
N SER A 10 34.25 -28.70 -63.36
CA SER A 10 33.70 -29.69 -62.41
C SER A 10 33.80 -31.18 -62.77
N ILE A 11 34.11 -32.05 -61.78
CA ILE A 11 33.75 -33.48 -61.75
C ILE A 11 33.29 -33.88 -60.32
N SER A 12 32.34 -34.83 -60.33
CA SER A 12 31.33 -35.28 -59.37
C SER A 12 31.76 -35.94 -58.05
N HIS A 13 30.83 -35.81 -57.09
CA HIS A 13 30.65 -36.48 -55.81
C HIS A 13 31.14 -37.93 -55.67
N GLN A 14 31.91 -38.16 -54.59
CA GLN A 14 32.07 -39.45 -53.93
C GLN A 14 31.86 -39.20 -52.42
N GLU A 15 30.65 -39.47 -51.91
CA GLU A 15 30.35 -39.41 -50.48
C GLU A 15 30.78 -40.72 -49.81
N ILE A 16 31.75 -40.59 -48.92
CA ILE A 16 32.21 -41.61 -47.98
C ILE A 16 31.27 -41.55 -46.77
N MET A 17 30.49 -42.60 -46.52
CA MET A 17 29.72 -42.73 -45.27
C MET A 17 30.64 -43.18 -44.13
N PRO A 18 30.70 -42.44 -43.01
CA PRO A 18 31.37 -42.92 -41.80
C PRO A 18 30.45 -43.87 -41.02
N THR A 19 31.00 -45.02 -40.66
CA THR A 19 30.43 -45.96 -39.69
C THR A 19 30.31 -45.31 -38.32
N PHE A 20 29.08 -45.17 -37.81
CA PHE A 20 28.84 -44.77 -36.42
C PHE A 20 28.92 -45.98 -35.48
N PRO A 21 29.57 -45.87 -34.31
CA PRO A 21 29.68 -46.96 -33.35
C PRO A 21 28.34 -47.23 -32.66
N ALA A 22 28.13 -48.50 -32.29
CA ALA A 22 26.95 -49.01 -31.61
C ALA A 22 26.56 -48.12 -30.41
N SER A 23 25.32 -47.65 -30.42
CA SER A 23 24.71 -46.99 -29.28
C SER A 23 24.66 -47.95 -28.10
N ASN A 24 25.14 -47.48 -26.94
CA ASN A 24 24.83 -48.07 -25.65
C ASN A 24 23.30 -48.05 -25.47
N GLN A 25 22.63 -49.15 -25.84
CA GLN A 25 21.26 -49.41 -25.46
C GLN A 25 21.23 -49.66 -23.95
N VAL A 26 21.00 -48.60 -23.19
CA VAL A 26 20.38 -48.74 -21.87
C VAL A 26 19.07 -49.48 -22.12
N ALA A 27 18.99 -50.74 -21.70
CA ALA A 27 17.79 -51.55 -21.87
C ALA A 27 16.60 -50.81 -21.25
N ALA A 28 15.77 -50.18 -22.09
CA ALA A 28 14.62 -49.42 -21.64
C ALA A 28 13.65 -50.41 -20.98
N THR A 29 13.49 -50.31 -19.65
CA THR A 29 12.45 -51.05 -18.93
C THR A 29 11.10 -50.65 -19.53
N ARG A 30 10.48 -51.58 -20.26
CA ARG A 30 9.25 -51.36 -21.02
C ARG A 30 8.18 -52.33 -20.52
N MET A 31 7.09 -51.79 -20.01
CA MET A 31 5.84 -52.53 -19.83
C MET A 31 5.28 -52.95 -21.20
N SER A 32 4.85 -54.21 -21.32
CA SER A 32 4.25 -54.69 -22.56
C SER A 32 2.92 -53.99 -22.86
N CYS A 33 2.56 -53.84 -24.14
CA CYS A 33 1.30 -53.19 -24.56
C CYS A 33 0.08 -53.86 -23.91
N LYS A 34 0.08 -55.19 -23.89
CA LYS A 34 -0.99 -55.99 -23.27
C LYS A 34 -1.16 -55.72 -21.78
N VAL A 35 -0.06 -55.59 -21.05
CA VAL A 35 -0.09 -55.31 -19.60
C VAL A 35 -0.51 -53.86 -19.35
N TYR A 36 -0.04 -52.93 -20.17
CA TYR A 36 -0.42 -51.52 -20.09
C TYR A 36 -1.94 -51.33 -20.30
N GLU A 37 -2.48 -51.87 -21.41
CA GLU A 37 -3.91 -51.81 -21.72
C GLU A 37 -4.74 -52.52 -20.64
N ALA A 38 -4.29 -53.69 -20.16
CA ALA A 38 -4.97 -54.40 -19.09
C ALA A 38 -4.97 -53.60 -17.77
N ALA A 39 -3.89 -52.89 -17.45
CA ALA A 39 -3.82 -52.01 -16.29
C ALA A 39 -4.73 -50.78 -16.44
N GLU A 40 -4.74 -50.15 -17.61
CA GLU A 40 -5.58 -49.00 -17.90
C GLU A 40 -7.08 -49.35 -17.80
N GLU A 41 -7.50 -50.45 -18.39
CA GLU A 41 -8.89 -50.91 -18.39
C GLU A 41 -9.32 -51.69 -17.13
N GLY A 42 -8.37 -52.04 -16.25
CA GLY A 42 -8.65 -52.83 -15.04
C GLY A 42 -8.96 -54.30 -15.30
N LYS A 43 -8.45 -54.89 -16.39
CA LYS A 43 -8.66 -56.30 -16.77
C LYS A 43 -7.85 -57.25 -15.88
N MET A 44 -8.40 -57.58 -14.71
CA MET A 44 -7.73 -58.44 -13.73
C MET A 44 -7.41 -59.85 -14.23
N ASP A 45 -8.19 -60.42 -15.16
CA ASP A 45 -7.93 -61.74 -15.74
C ASP A 45 -6.53 -61.85 -16.36
N ILE A 46 -6.07 -60.76 -17.00
CA ILE A 46 -4.75 -60.69 -17.64
C ILE A 46 -3.66 -60.43 -16.58
N LEU A 47 -3.94 -59.52 -15.64
CA LEU A 47 -2.98 -59.12 -14.60
C LEU A 47 -2.74 -60.23 -13.57
N GLN A 48 -3.72 -61.10 -13.32
CA GLN A 48 -3.59 -62.25 -12.42
C GLN A 48 -2.51 -63.24 -12.87
N GLY A 49 -2.27 -63.37 -14.18
CA GLY A 49 -1.25 -64.26 -14.74
C GLY A 49 0.20 -63.79 -14.55
N ILE A 50 0.41 -62.58 -14.01
CA ILE A 50 1.74 -61.98 -13.83
C ILE A 50 2.22 -62.23 -12.39
N GLU A 51 3.39 -62.85 -12.21
CA GLU A 51 3.94 -63.12 -10.88
C GLU A 51 4.38 -61.85 -10.14
N ARG A 52 5.06 -60.92 -10.84
CA ARG A 52 5.68 -59.73 -10.25
C ARG A 52 5.19 -58.42 -10.86
N LEU A 53 3.95 -58.06 -10.53
CA LEU A 53 3.32 -56.80 -10.96
C LEU A 53 4.12 -55.56 -10.53
N ASP A 54 4.88 -55.64 -9.43
CA ASP A 54 5.76 -54.58 -8.92
C ASP A 54 6.95 -54.25 -9.83
N LYS A 55 7.32 -55.19 -10.71
CA LYS A 55 8.43 -55.05 -11.67
C LYS A 55 7.99 -54.62 -13.06
N GLU A 56 6.70 -54.73 -13.37
CA GLU A 56 6.13 -54.23 -14.62
C GLU A 56 6.04 -52.71 -14.55
N LEU A 57 7.04 -52.04 -15.14
CA LEU A 57 7.20 -50.60 -15.08
C LEU A 57 7.24 -49.99 -16.49
N THR A 58 6.58 -48.86 -16.63
CA THR A 58 6.76 -47.99 -17.81
C THR A 58 8.13 -47.30 -17.75
N PRO A 59 8.60 -46.65 -18.85
CA PRO A 59 9.83 -45.85 -18.81
C PRO A 59 9.83 -44.75 -17.73
N ASN A 60 8.65 -44.28 -17.33
CA ASN A 60 8.46 -43.32 -16.25
C ASN A 60 8.32 -43.95 -14.86
N LYS A 61 8.61 -45.25 -14.72
CA LYS A 61 8.41 -46.07 -13.52
C LYS A 61 6.98 -46.10 -12.98
N ASN A 62 5.98 -45.77 -13.80
CA ASN A 62 4.58 -46.01 -13.41
C ASN A 62 4.33 -47.51 -13.32
N THR A 63 3.79 -47.95 -12.18
CA THR A 63 3.27 -49.32 -11.99
C THR A 63 1.89 -49.45 -12.63
N VAL A 64 1.35 -50.68 -12.68
CA VAL A 64 -0.03 -50.96 -13.10
C VAL A 64 -1.06 -50.11 -12.33
N LEU A 65 -0.82 -49.83 -11.06
CA LEU A 65 -1.73 -49.06 -10.21
C LEU A 65 -1.73 -47.57 -10.57
N HIS A 66 -0.55 -47.01 -10.89
CA HIS A 66 -0.44 -45.63 -11.40
C HIS A 66 -1.18 -45.48 -12.75
N ILE A 67 -1.06 -46.48 -13.62
CA ILE A 67 -1.73 -46.47 -14.94
C ILE A 67 -3.25 -46.55 -14.76
N HIS A 68 -3.73 -47.47 -13.93
CA HIS A 68 -5.16 -47.62 -13.69
C HIS A 68 -5.80 -46.35 -13.14
N ILE A 69 -5.15 -45.71 -12.15
CA ILE A 69 -5.61 -44.43 -11.58
C ILE A 69 -5.64 -43.32 -12.65
N ARG A 70 -4.65 -43.29 -13.56
CA ARG A 70 -4.57 -42.31 -14.64
C ARG A 70 -5.63 -42.52 -15.74
N GLY A 71 -6.08 -43.75 -15.94
CA GLY A 71 -6.91 -44.17 -17.09
C GLY A 71 -8.35 -43.63 -17.10
N GLY A 72 -8.76 -42.83 -16.12
CA GLY A 72 -10.09 -42.19 -16.06
C GLY A 72 -11.27 -43.13 -15.74
N MET A 73 -11.10 -44.45 -15.89
CA MET A 73 -12.06 -45.50 -15.53
C MET A 73 -11.60 -46.32 -14.31
N ALA A 74 -10.86 -45.69 -13.40
CA ALA A 74 -10.30 -46.38 -12.25
C ALA A 74 -11.42 -46.92 -11.34
N SER A 75 -11.43 -48.25 -11.15
CA SER A 75 -12.42 -48.95 -10.34
C SER A 75 -11.86 -49.30 -8.97
N LYS A 76 -12.65 -49.05 -7.92
CA LYS A 76 -12.32 -49.43 -6.54
C LYS A 76 -11.99 -50.92 -6.41
N ASP A 77 -12.80 -51.78 -7.01
CA ASP A 77 -12.64 -53.23 -6.90
C ASP A 77 -11.36 -53.70 -7.59
N CYS A 78 -11.05 -53.15 -8.77
CA CYS A 78 -9.81 -53.45 -9.49
C CYS A 78 -8.57 -52.99 -8.70
N VAL A 79 -8.61 -51.80 -8.08
CA VAL A 79 -7.53 -51.32 -7.20
C VAL A 79 -7.32 -52.29 -6.03
N ILE A 80 -8.39 -52.72 -5.38
CA ILE A 80 -8.33 -53.68 -4.27
C ILE A 80 -7.69 -54.99 -4.72
N ASP A 81 -8.11 -55.54 -5.86
CA ASP A 81 -7.59 -56.82 -6.34
C ASP A 81 -6.13 -56.74 -6.80
N MET A 82 -5.73 -55.63 -7.44
CA MET A 82 -4.32 -55.36 -7.77
C MET A 82 -3.46 -55.30 -6.51
N VAL A 83 -3.93 -54.61 -5.47
CA VAL A 83 -3.21 -54.44 -4.20
C VAL A 83 -3.15 -55.75 -3.42
N ARG A 84 -4.24 -56.52 -3.34
CA ARG A 84 -4.25 -57.86 -2.71
C ARG A 84 -3.24 -58.80 -3.35
N LYS A 85 -3.14 -58.77 -4.68
CA LYS A 85 -2.16 -59.57 -5.42
C LYS A 85 -0.72 -59.08 -5.19
N CYS A 86 -0.51 -57.77 -5.07
CA CYS A 86 0.82 -57.21 -4.87
C CYS A 86 0.80 -55.99 -3.92
N PRO A 87 0.86 -56.20 -2.59
CA PRO A 87 0.75 -55.13 -1.59
C PRO A 87 1.85 -54.07 -1.70
N SER A 88 3.04 -54.47 -2.18
CA SER A 88 4.17 -53.56 -2.39
C SER A 88 3.87 -52.39 -3.34
N LEU A 89 2.84 -52.52 -4.20
CA LEU A 89 2.43 -51.45 -5.12
C LEU A 89 2.03 -50.15 -4.41
N LEU A 90 1.57 -50.22 -3.16
CA LEU A 90 1.14 -49.07 -2.38
C LEU A 90 2.29 -48.08 -2.08
N GLN A 91 3.51 -48.61 -1.90
CA GLN A 91 4.71 -47.82 -1.57
C GLN A 91 5.61 -47.57 -2.78
N LYS A 92 5.32 -48.16 -3.94
CA LYS A 92 6.11 -47.93 -5.15
C LYS A 92 5.87 -46.53 -5.70
N THR A 93 6.94 -45.87 -6.10
CA THR A 93 6.89 -44.54 -6.68
C THR A 93 7.28 -44.53 -8.16
N ASN A 94 6.72 -43.58 -8.90
CA ASN A 94 7.13 -43.30 -10.27
C ASN A 94 8.40 -42.41 -10.33
N ASN A 95 8.82 -41.98 -11.53
CA ASN A 95 9.98 -41.10 -11.70
C ASN A 95 9.83 -39.70 -11.08
N LYS A 96 8.65 -39.31 -10.61
CA LYS A 96 8.39 -38.08 -9.86
C LYS A 96 8.30 -38.32 -8.34
N ASP A 97 8.65 -39.52 -7.89
CA ASP A 97 8.49 -39.99 -6.52
C ASP A 97 7.02 -39.97 -6.05
N GLU A 98 6.07 -39.94 -6.98
CA GLU A 98 4.63 -40.00 -6.66
C GLU A 98 4.23 -41.45 -6.40
N THR A 99 3.48 -41.66 -5.32
CA THR A 99 2.79 -42.93 -5.05
C THR A 99 1.42 -42.94 -5.74
N PRO A 100 0.76 -44.11 -5.85
CA PRO A 100 -0.63 -44.19 -6.29
C PRO A 100 -1.57 -43.28 -5.49
N LEU A 101 -1.30 -43.11 -4.19
CA LEU A 101 -2.07 -42.21 -3.33
C LEU A 101 -1.95 -40.74 -3.76
N HIS A 102 -0.78 -40.27 -4.19
CA HIS A 102 -0.61 -38.90 -4.71
C HIS A 102 -1.47 -38.67 -5.96
N MET A 103 -1.47 -39.64 -6.89
CA MET A 103 -2.27 -39.54 -8.11
C MET A 103 -3.77 -39.60 -7.81
N ALA A 104 -4.22 -40.54 -6.97
CA ALA A 104 -5.62 -40.63 -6.58
C ALA A 104 -6.10 -39.36 -5.88
N ALA A 105 -5.23 -38.76 -5.04
CA ALA A 105 -5.53 -37.51 -4.35
C ALA A 105 -5.62 -36.31 -5.30
N ARG A 106 -4.73 -36.22 -6.29
CA ARG A 106 -4.76 -35.19 -7.35
C ARG A 106 -6.04 -35.26 -8.18
N GLU A 107 -6.40 -36.45 -8.62
CA GLU A 107 -7.56 -36.68 -9.49
C GLU A 107 -8.90 -36.65 -8.74
N GLY A 108 -8.90 -36.55 -7.41
CA GLY A 108 -10.14 -36.47 -6.62
C GLY A 108 -10.86 -37.80 -6.45
N LEU A 109 -10.15 -38.94 -6.58
CA LEU A 109 -10.74 -40.28 -6.56
C LEU A 109 -10.96 -40.77 -5.13
N THR A 110 -11.92 -40.16 -4.43
CA THR A 110 -12.21 -40.39 -3.00
C THR A 110 -12.37 -41.87 -2.63
N GLU A 111 -13.12 -42.63 -3.42
CA GLU A 111 -13.36 -44.06 -3.14
C GLU A 111 -12.11 -44.92 -3.31
N ILE A 112 -11.21 -44.53 -4.22
CA ILE A 112 -9.91 -45.18 -4.39
C ILE A 112 -8.98 -44.80 -3.23
N VAL A 113 -8.96 -43.53 -2.82
CA VAL A 113 -8.18 -43.09 -1.65
C VAL A 113 -8.57 -43.88 -0.40
N LYS A 114 -9.88 -44.01 -0.12
CA LYS A 114 -10.38 -44.83 0.99
C LYS A 114 -9.97 -46.29 0.84
N ALA A 115 -10.13 -46.87 -0.35
CA ALA A 115 -9.75 -48.25 -0.61
C ALA A 115 -8.25 -48.51 -0.40
N LEU A 116 -7.38 -47.59 -0.82
CA LEU A 116 -5.93 -47.69 -0.59
C LEU A 116 -5.61 -47.67 0.91
N VAL A 117 -6.22 -46.76 1.67
CA VAL A 117 -6.06 -46.70 3.13
C VAL A 117 -6.60 -47.97 3.81
N GLU A 118 -7.76 -48.46 3.41
CA GLU A 118 -8.34 -49.72 3.90
C GLU A 118 -7.43 -50.93 3.62
N GLN A 119 -6.82 -51.01 2.43
CA GLN A 119 -5.92 -52.11 2.09
C GLN A 119 -4.61 -52.07 2.88
N VAL A 120 -4.06 -50.90 3.19
CA VAL A 120 -2.91 -50.79 4.12
C VAL A 120 -3.29 -51.34 5.49
N ASN A 121 -4.45 -50.93 6.01
CA ASN A 121 -4.97 -51.40 7.29
C ASN A 121 -5.16 -52.93 7.33
N ALA A 122 -5.67 -53.52 6.24
CA ALA A 122 -5.89 -54.95 6.13
C ALA A 122 -4.59 -55.76 6.00
N SER A 123 -3.58 -55.19 5.33
CA SER A 123 -2.29 -55.86 5.11
C SER A 123 -1.42 -55.91 6.37
N TYR A 124 -1.62 -54.96 7.30
CA TYR A 124 -0.81 -54.82 8.52
C TYR A 124 -1.70 -54.66 9.77
N PRO A 125 -2.48 -55.68 10.16
CA PRO A 125 -3.49 -55.57 11.21
C PRO A 125 -2.92 -55.34 12.62
N ASN A 126 -1.67 -55.73 12.87
CA ASN A 126 -1.01 -55.64 14.18
C ASN A 126 0.01 -54.49 14.27
N ASP A 127 0.05 -53.60 13.28
CA ASP A 127 1.05 -52.52 13.16
C ASP A 127 0.68 -51.27 13.98
N ALA A 128 -0.05 -51.49 15.08
CA ALA A 128 -0.33 -50.48 16.07
C ALA A 128 0.91 -50.37 16.98
N ASP A 129 1.52 -49.19 17.01
CA ASP A 129 2.54 -48.85 17.99
C ASP A 129 2.01 -49.16 19.40
N LEU A 130 2.71 -50.02 20.14
CA LEU A 130 2.30 -50.53 21.45
C LEU A 130 2.15 -49.44 22.51
N GLU A 131 2.85 -48.31 22.35
CA GLU A 131 2.78 -47.18 23.28
C GLU A 131 1.69 -46.16 22.92
N SER A 132 1.34 -46.03 21.63
CA SER A 132 0.44 -44.97 21.15
C SER A 132 -0.85 -45.45 20.48
N GLY A 133 -0.97 -46.75 20.19
CA GLY A 133 -2.09 -47.34 19.43
C GLY A 133 -2.14 -46.93 17.95
N LYS A 134 -1.08 -46.31 17.43
CA LYS A 134 -1.05 -45.69 16.09
C LYS A 134 -0.66 -46.69 15.01
N LYS A 135 -1.37 -46.68 13.88
CA LYS A 135 -1.08 -47.56 12.73
C LYS A 135 0.08 -47.01 11.90
N LEU A 136 1.27 -47.59 12.08
CA LEU A 136 2.50 -47.06 11.50
C LEU A 136 2.49 -47.07 9.96
N ALA A 137 2.02 -48.14 9.32
CA ALA A 137 1.98 -48.25 7.86
C ALA A 137 1.08 -47.22 7.16
N VAL A 138 -0.08 -46.87 7.75
CA VAL A 138 -0.95 -45.81 7.20
C VAL A 138 -0.24 -44.47 7.29
N ARG A 139 0.38 -44.19 8.43
CA ARG A 139 1.16 -42.98 8.70
C ARG A 139 2.33 -42.84 7.71
N GLU A 140 3.05 -43.92 7.45
CA GLU A 140 4.10 -43.96 6.44
C GLU A 140 3.55 -43.66 5.05
N MET A 141 2.45 -44.30 4.64
CA MET A 141 1.86 -44.09 3.31
C MET A 141 1.39 -42.65 3.08
N ILE A 142 0.65 -42.05 4.02
CA ILE A 142 0.17 -40.66 3.90
C ILE A 142 1.31 -39.64 4.03
N GLY A 143 2.41 -40.04 4.68
CA GLY A 143 3.61 -39.23 4.88
C GLY A 143 4.64 -39.33 3.76
N MET A 144 4.47 -40.25 2.79
CA MET A 144 5.33 -40.32 1.61
C MET A 144 5.28 -39.00 0.84
N ARG A 145 6.43 -38.61 0.29
CA ARG A 145 6.60 -37.34 -0.41
C ARG A 145 7.07 -37.55 -1.84
N ASN A 146 6.57 -36.73 -2.75
CA ASN A 146 7.04 -36.67 -4.13
C ASN A 146 8.32 -35.81 -4.26
N LYS A 147 8.80 -35.58 -5.49
CA LYS A 147 9.99 -34.76 -5.77
C LYS A 147 9.89 -33.30 -5.33
N GLU A 148 8.70 -32.75 -5.23
CA GLU A 148 8.45 -31.41 -4.71
C GLU A 148 8.18 -31.42 -3.20
N GLU A 149 8.47 -32.55 -2.54
CA GLU A 149 8.20 -32.84 -1.14
C GLU A 149 6.71 -32.74 -0.75
N ASP A 150 5.80 -32.79 -1.73
CA ASP A 150 4.37 -32.80 -1.47
C ASP A 150 3.93 -34.18 -0.99
N THR A 151 3.07 -34.21 0.03
CA THR A 151 2.29 -35.41 0.39
C THR A 151 1.02 -35.51 -0.44
N ALA A 152 0.30 -36.63 -0.34
CA ALA A 152 -1.02 -36.76 -0.97
C ALA A 152 -2.00 -35.66 -0.53
N LEU A 153 -1.91 -35.16 0.71
CA LEU A 153 -2.75 -34.05 1.16
C LEU A 153 -2.39 -32.72 0.47
N HIS A 154 -1.11 -32.49 0.17
CA HIS A 154 -0.71 -31.31 -0.60
C HIS A 154 -1.32 -31.32 -2.00
N GLU A 155 -1.30 -32.46 -2.68
CA GLU A 155 -1.95 -32.65 -3.99
C GLU A 155 -3.47 -32.45 -3.89
N ALA A 156 -4.14 -33.06 -2.90
CA ALA A 156 -5.57 -32.89 -2.69
C ALA A 156 -5.96 -31.41 -2.50
N VAL A 157 -5.20 -30.67 -1.68
CA VAL A 157 -5.44 -29.23 -1.46
C VAL A 157 -5.16 -28.42 -2.72
N ARG A 158 -4.07 -28.71 -3.44
CA ARG A 158 -3.66 -28.00 -4.66
C ARG A 158 -4.74 -28.05 -5.74
N TYR A 159 -5.39 -29.19 -5.87
CA TYR A 159 -6.46 -29.45 -6.85
C TYR A 159 -7.87 -29.29 -6.27
N ARG A 160 -8.00 -28.73 -5.07
CA ARG A 160 -9.27 -28.41 -4.40
C ARG A 160 -10.20 -29.61 -4.18
N GLN A 161 -9.64 -30.77 -3.81
CA GLN A 161 -10.36 -32.03 -3.62
C GLN A 161 -10.85 -32.19 -2.17
N LEU A 162 -11.98 -31.56 -1.82
CA LEU A 162 -12.50 -31.51 -0.44
C LEU A 162 -12.73 -32.91 0.18
N ASP A 163 -13.36 -33.83 -0.55
CA ASP A 163 -13.70 -35.14 0.01
C ASP A 163 -12.48 -36.06 0.16
N VAL A 164 -11.46 -35.86 -0.68
CA VAL A 164 -10.15 -36.48 -0.50
C VAL A 164 -9.45 -35.91 0.72
N VAL A 165 -9.47 -34.59 0.91
CA VAL A 165 -8.89 -33.94 2.11
C VAL A 165 -9.51 -34.52 3.38
N LYS A 166 -10.85 -34.65 3.44
CA LYS A 166 -11.54 -35.32 4.56
C LYS A 166 -11.03 -36.74 4.77
N SER A 167 -11.05 -37.55 3.71
CA SER A 167 -10.67 -38.97 3.80
C SER A 167 -9.22 -39.17 4.23
N LEU A 168 -8.29 -38.31 3.80
CA LEU A 168 -6.88 -38.38 4.19
C LEU A 168 -6.66 -37.96 5.64
N ILE A 169 -7.34 -36.92 6.12
CA ILE A 169 -7.21 -36.46 7.51
C ILE A 169 -7.90 -37.44 8.46
N GLU A 170 -9.05 -38.01 8.09
CA GLU A 170 -9.75 -39.05 8.87
C GLU A 170 -8.91 -40.34 9.02
N ALA A 171 -8.01 -40.61 8.06
CA ALA A 171 -7.11 -41.76 8.12
C ALA A 171 -6.05 -41.66 9.24
N ASP A 172 -5.52 -40.46 9.51
CA ASP A 172 -4.68 -40.17 10.68
C ASP A 172 -4.84 -38.67 11.08
N PRO A 173 -5.78 -38.35 11.99
CA PRO A 173 -6.04 -36.96 12.41
C PRO A 173 -4.89 -36.29 13.17
N GLU A 174 -3.93 -37.08 13.65
CA GLU A 174 -2.74 -36.63 14.41
C GLU A 174 -1.49 -36.53 13.54
N PHE A 175 -1.61 -36.83 12.24
CA PHE A 175 -0.49 -36.69 11.34
C PHE A 175 -0.15 -35.22 11.13
N GLU A 176 1.09 -34.87 11.48
CA GLU A 176 1.59 -33.53 11.27
C GLU A 176 2.15 -33.39 9.85
N TYR A 177 1.39 -32.71 8.99
CA TYR A 177 1.81 -32.45 7.62
C TYR A 177 2.89 -31.37 7.56
N CYS A 178 4.12 -31.80 7.31
CA CYS A 178 5.27 -30.92 7.11
C CYS A 178 5.14 -30.06 5.85
N ARG A 179 6.00 -29.04 5.73
CA ARG A 179 6.16 -28.23 4.51
C ARG A 179 6.71 -29.02 3.33
N ASN A 180 6.26 -28.66 2.13
CA ASN A 180 6.83 -29.11 0.86
C ASN A 180 8.11 -28.34 0.50
N ARG A 181 8.65 -28.56 -0.70
CA ARG A 181 9.90 -27.95 -1.19
C ARG A 181 9.80 -26.44 -1.36
N ALA A 182 8.60 -25.92 -1.63
CA ALA A 182 8.33 -24.48 -1.67
C ALA A 182 8.21 -23.88 -0.26
N GLY A 183 8.26 -24.69 0.80
CA GLY A 183 8.05 -24.28 2.17
C GLY A 183 6.58 -24.20 2.57
N GLU A 184 5.64 -24.69 1.77
CA GLU A 184 4.20 -24.57 2.02
C GLU A 184 3.65 -25.79 2.76
N THR A 185 2.84 -25.59 3.82
CA THR A 185 2.02 -26.65 4.41
C THR A 185 0.67 -26.75 3.70
N PRO A 186 -0.09 -27.85 3.84
CA PRO A 186 -1.42 -27.96 3.23
C PRO A 186 -2.37 -26.85 3.69
N LEU A 187 -2.34 -26.49 4.98
CA LEU A 187 -3.14 -25.37 5.51
C LEU A 187 -2.71 -24.03 4.89
N TYR A 188 -1.39 -23.76 4.82
CA TYR A 188 -0.88 -22.54 4.20
C TYR A 188 -1.33 -22.44 2.72
N MET A 189 -1.22 -23.52 1.95
CA MET A 189 -1.68 -23.55 0.56
C MET A 189 -3.18 -23.29 0.42
N ALA A 190 -4.01 -23.87 1.30
CA ALA A 190 -5.44 -23.66 1.29
C ALA A 190 -5.79 -22.17 1.53
N VAL A 191 -5.12 -21.53 2.50
CA VAL A 191 -5.29 -20.10 2.79
C VAL A 191 -4.83 -19.23 1.61
N LYS A 192 -3.61 -19.46 1.11
CA LYS A 192 -3.03 -18.71 -0.02
C LYS A 192 -3.89 -18.75 -1.27
N ARG A 193 -4.57 -19.88 -1.50
CA ARG A 193 -5.46 -20.10 -2.66
C ARG A 193 -6.90 -19.64 -2.42
N GLY A 194 -7.25 -19.21 -1.21
CA GLY A 194 -8.60 -18.79 -0.85
C GLY A 194 -9.61 -19.95 -0.82
N PHE A 195 -9.16 -21.15 -0.47
CA PHE A 195 -10.01 -22.34 -0.37
C PHE A 195 -10.60 -22.47 1.04
N ASP A 196 -11.49 -21.54 1.40
CA ASP A 196 -12.06 -21.41 2.75
C ASP A 196 -12.71 -22.71 3.26
N GLU A 197 -13.40 -23.46 2.39
CA GLU A 197 -14.00 -24.77 2.71
C GLU A 197 -12.95 -25.80 3.13
N LEU A 198 -11.78 -25.80 2.49
CA LEU A 198 -10.67 -26.68 2.86
C LEU A 198 -10.02 -26.23 4.15
N VAL A 199 -9.90 -24.91 4.37
CA VAL A 199 -9.38 -24.37 5.63
C VAL A 199 -10.29 -24.80 6.79
N ASP A 200 -11.60 -24.65 6.63
CA ASP A 200 -12.59 -25.06 7.63
C ASP A 200 -12.49 -26.56 7.95
N GLU A 201 -12.35 -27.39 6.92
CA GLU A 201 -12.20 -28.82 7.10
C GLU A 201 -10.90 -29.16 7.82
N ILE A 202 -9.75 -28.64 7.35
CA ILE A 202 -8.44 -28.90 7.96
C ILE A 202 -8.42 -28.44 9.44
N LEU A 203 -8.96 -27.27 9.78
CA LEU A 203 -9.00 -26.77 11.15
C LEU A 203 -9.96 -27.57 12.06
N LYS A 204 -10.99 -28.18 11.49
CA LYS A 204 -11.98 -28.99 12.22
C LYS A 204 -11.45 -30.39 12.52
N THR A 205 -10.90 -31.08 11.52
CA THR A 205 -10.54 -32.51 11.62
C THR A 205 -9.10 -32.77 12.02
N CYS A 206 -8.15 -31.89 11.68
CA CYS A 206 -6.76 -32.06 12.09
C CYS A 206 -6.56 -31.65 13.56
N LYS A 207 -5.94 -32.50 14.37
CA LYS A 207 -5.61 -32.18 15.78
C LYS A 207 -4.37 -31.29 15.89
N THR A 208 -3.43 -31.45 14.98
CA THR A 208 -2.16 -30.71 14.89
C THR A 208 -2.05 -30.01 13.53
N PRO A 209 -2.94 -29.04 13.22
CA PRO A 209 -2.78 -28.23 12.01
C PRO A 209 -1.42 -27.55 12.08
N ALA A 210 -0.56 -27.86 11.11
CA ALA A 210 0.88 -27.62 11.18
C ALA A 210 1.24 -26.23 11.75
N HIS A 211 2.01 -26.23 12.84
CA HIS A 211 2.53 -25.03 13.50
C HIS A 211 3.67 -24.37 12.69
N TYR A 212 4.10 -24.99 11.60
CA TYR A 212 5.31 -24.57 10.90
C TYR A 212 5.11 -23.31 10.06
N GLN A 213 6.20 -22.56 10.04
CA GLN A 213 6.40 -21.37 9.26
C GLN A 213 6.51 -21.75 7.77
N GLY A 214 5.68 -21.14 6.93
CA GLY A 214 5.60 -21.35 5.48
C GLY A 214 6.81 -20.80 4.72
N PRO A 215 6.68 -20.43 3.43
CA PRO A 215 7.75 -19.75 2.70
C PRO A 215 8.18 -18.47 3.41
N ASN A 216 9.49 -18.21 3.52
CA ASN A 216 10.06 -17.09 4.30
C ASN A 216 9.59 -17.02 5.75
N SER A 217 9.29 -18.19 6.31
CA SER A 217 8.75 -18.36 7.64
C SER A 217 7.34 -17.77 7.88
N LEU A 218 6.54 -17.57 6.83
CA LEU A 218 5.17 -17.08 6.94
C LEU A 218 4.20 -18.17 7.39
N THR A 219 3.62 -18.05 8.59
CA THR A 219 2.56 -18.98 9.02
C THR A 219 1.27 -18.78 8.21
N ALA A 220 0.34 -19.76 8.27
CA ALA A 220 -0.97 -19.64 7.64
C ALA A 220 -1.77 -18.42 8.16
N LEU A 221 -1.52 -17.98 9.40
CA LEU A 221 -2.13 -16.76 9.93
C LEU A 221 -1.57 -15.50 9.26
N HIS A 222 -0.26 -15.42 9.00
CA HIS A 222 0.32 -14.31 8.23
C HIS A 222 -0.34 -14.20 6.86
N GLU A 223 -0.39 -15.32 6.14
CA GLU A 223 -1.01 -15.39 4.81
C GLU A 223 -2.49 -14.99 4.84
N ALA A 224 -3.23 -15.44 5.86
CA ALA A 224 -4.62 -15.06 6.04
C ALA A 224 -4.76 -13.54 6.21
N ILE A 225 -3.90 -12.90 7.00
CA ILE A 225 -3.90 -11.43 7.14
C ILE A 225 -3.51 -10.73 5.83
N ILE A 226 -2.62 -11.30 5.02
CA ILE A 226 -2.20 -10.72 3.73
C ILE A 226 -3.36 -10.79 2.72
N CYS A 227 -3.88 -11.99 2.48
CA CYS A 227 -4.85 -12.29 1.42
C CYS A 227 -6.30 -11.99 1.76
N SER A 228 -6.67 -11.90 3.04
CA SER A 228 -8.08 -11.80 3.44
C SER A 228 -8.75 -10.46 3.09
N ASP A 229 -10.05 -10.57 2.82
CA ASP A 229 -11.02 -9.48 2.76
C ASP A 229 -11.09 -8.62 4.05
N ALA A 230 -11.89 -7.55 4.01
CA ALA A 230 -11.99 -6.63 5.14
C ALA A 230 -12.49 -7.28 6.45
N LYS A 231 -13.14 -8.45 6.38
CA LYS A 231 -13.73 -9.14 7.54
C LYS A 231 -12.76 -10.07 8.25
N GLY A 232 -11.76 -10.64 7.57
CA GLY A 232 -10.73 -11.40 8.26
C GLY A 232 -11.15 -12.77 8.74
N GLU A 233 -12.20 -13.36 8.17
CA GLU A 233 -12.88 -14.53 8.76
C GLU A 233 -11.96 -15.74 8.88
N VAL A 234 -11.23 -16.09 7.81
CA VAL A 234 -10.24 -17.17 7.81
C VAL A 234 -9.16 -16.94 8.88
N GLY A 235 -8.63 -15.72 8.97
CA GLY A 235 -7.63 -15.37 9.99
C GLY A 235 -8.17 -15.51 11.41
N ARG A 236 -9.45 -15.16 11.64
CA ARG A 236 -10.11 -15.31 12.94
C ARG A 236 -10.28 -16.79 13.32
N LYS A 237 -10.71 -17.64 12.39
CA LYS A 237 -10.84 -19.09 12.61
C LYS A 237 -9.49 -19.73 12.94
N ILE A 238 -8.44 -19.38 12.18
CA ILE A 238 -7.07 -19.85 12.44
C ILE A 238 -6.61 -19.42 13.83
N LEU A 239 -6.84 -18.16 14.21
CA LEU A 239 -6.46 -17.61 15.52
C LEU A 239 -7.25 -18.23 16.70
N GLU A 240 -8.52 -18.60 16.48
CA GLU A 240 -9.33 -19.30 17.48
C GLU A 240 -8.76 -20.69 17.78
N LYS A 241 -8.33 -21.42 16.74
CA LYS A 241 -7.76 -22.77 16.87
C LYS A 241 -6.29 -22.78 17.30
N MET A 242 -5.49 -21.84 16.79
CA MET A 242 -4.04 -21.75 16.98
C MET A 242 -3.65 -20.34 17.44
N PRO A 243 -3.80 -20.04 18.73
CA PRO A 243 -3.56 -18.71 19.25
C PRO A 243 -2.09 -18.28 19.26
N ASP A 244 -1.18 -19.23 19.37
CA ASP A 244 0.26 -18.98 19.50
C ASP A 244 0.83 -18.34 18.22
N LEU A 245 0.18 -18.57 17.07
CA LEU A 245 0.53 -17.94 15.79
C LEU A 245 0.41 -16.40 15.80
N ALA A 246 -0.29 -15.81 16.78
CA ALA A 246 -0.43 -14.36 16.89
C ALA A 246 0.92 -13.64 17.13
N THR A 247 1.87 -14.34 17.75
CA THR A 247 3.19 -13.80 18.13
C THR A 247 4.35 -14.40 17.34
N GLU A 248 4.10 -15.45 16.55
CA GLU A 248 5.08 -16.01 15.62
C GLU A 248 5.55 -14.95 14.61
N THR A 249 6.84 -14.97 14.30
CA THR A 249 7.48 -14.02 13.38
C THR A 249 7.97 -14.70 12.12
N ASP A 250 7.84 -14.01 10.99
CA ASP A 250 8.49 -14.40 9.73
C ASP A 250 10.02 -14.14 9.75
N ASP A 251 10.68 -14.39 8.62
CA ASP A 251 12.12 -14.13 8.47
C ASP A 251 12.51 -12.65 8.61
N ASN A 252 11.58 -11.70 8.57
CA ASN A 252 11.83 -10.27 8.80
C ASN A 252 11.57 -9.85 10.26
N GLY A 253 11.14 -10.79 11.12
CA GLY A 253 10.67 -10.48 12.47
C GLY A 253 9.24 -9.95 12.50
N TRP A 254 8.48 -10.05 11.40
CA TRP A 254 7.11 -9.55 11.33
C TRP A 254 6.14 -10.59 11.85
N THR A 255 5.29 -10.16 12.77
CA THR A 255 4.12 -10.91 13.24
C THR A 255 2.90 -10.64 12.36
N PRO A 256 1.79 -11.40 12.50
CA PRO A 256 0.55 -11.08 11.78
C PRO A 256 0.03 -9.67 12.10
N LEU A 257 0.33 -9.13 13.29
CA LEU A 257 -0.03 -7.76 13.67
C LEU A 257 0.78 -6.71 12.90
N HIS A 258 2.04 -6.98 12.54
CA HIS A 258 2.82 -6.10 11.66
C HIS A 258 2.17 -5.98 10.28
N TYR A 259 1.74 -7.09 9.69
CA TYR A 259 1.02 -7.08 8.42
C TYR A 259 -0.34 -6.38 8.53
N ALA A 260 -1.10 -6.64 9.59
CA ALA A 260 -2.37 -5.93 9.82
C ALA A 260 -2.14 -4.42 9.93
N ALA A 261 -1.07 -3.99 10.62
CA ALA A 261 -0.67 -2.60 10.74
C ALA A 261 -0.21 -2.00 9.41
N TYR A 262 0.54 -2.75 8.61
CA TYR A 262 1.02 -2.35 7.30
C TYR A 262 -0.11 -2.07 6.29
N PHE A 263 -1.12 -2.94 6.27
CA PHE A 263 -2.27 -2.82 5.38
C PHE A 263 -3.44 -2.02 5.99
N GLY A 264 -3.32 -1.59 7.25
CA GLY A 264 -4.38 -0.85 7.94
C GLY A 264 -5.63 -1.69 8.27
N LYS A 265 -5.51 -3.01 8.41
CA LYS A 265 -6.64 -3.94 8.68
C LYS A 265 -7.08 -3.91 10.16
N VAL A 266 -7.76 -2.83 10.57
CA VAL A 266 -8.11 -2.53 11.98
C VAL A 266 -8.93 -3.64 12.64
N SER A 267 -9.89 -4.24 11.94
CA SER A 267 -10.73 -5.33 12.48
C SER A 267 -9.91 -6.56 12.84
N GLN A 268 -8.95 -6.92 11.99
CA GLN A 268 -8.09 -8.08 12.20
C GLN A 268 -7.06 -7.80 13.30
N ALA A 269 -6.49 -6.59 13.34
CA ALA A 269 -5.63 -6.15 14.44
C ALA A 269 -6.35 -6.21 15.79
N LYS A 270 -7.64 -5.84 15.85
CA LYS A 270 -8.46 -5.99 17.07
C LYS A 270 -8.59 -7.45 17.50
N ALA A 271 -8.76 -8.38 16.57
CA ALA A 271 -8.86 -9.81 16.89
C ALA A 271 -7.53 -10.35 17.42
N LEU A 272 -6.41 -10.01 16.77
CA LEU A 272 -5.06 -10.38 17.20
C LEU A 272 -4.74 -9.88 18.61
N LEU A 273 -4.97 -8.58 18.88
CA LEU A 273 -4.72 -7.97 20.19
C LEU A 273 -5.61 -8.56 21.29
N LYS A 274 -6.88 -8.85 20.99
CA LYS A 274 -7.78 -9.51 21.95
C LYS A 274 -7.25 -10.90 22.34
N ARG A 275 -6.55 -11.58 21.44
CA ARG A 275 -6.00 -12.90 21.72
C ARG A 275 -4.68 -12.83 22.47
N ASN A 276 -3.79 -11.93 22.05
CA ASN A 276 -2.51 -11.72 22.69
C ASN A 276 -2.03 -10.27 22.51
N GLU A 277 -2.08 -9.48 23.59
CA GLU A 277 -1.66 -8.07 23.58
C GLU A 277 -0.14 -7.91 23.44
N SER A 278 0.66 -8.93 23.83
CA SER A 278 2.12 -8.88 23.71
C SER A 278 2.59 -8.71 22.26
N ALA A 279 1.76 -9.08 21.28
CA ALA A 279 2.04 -8.88 19.86
C ALA A 279 2.26 -7.40 19.48
N ALA A 280 1.74 -6.45 20.27
CA ALA A 280 1.94 -5.01 20.05
C ALA A 280 3.37 -4.54 20.34
N TYR A 281 4.15 -5.32 21.11
CA TYR A 281 5.48 -4.97 21.61
C TYR A 281 6.60 -5.73 20.89
N ILE A 282 6.25 -6.72 20.08
CA ILE A 282 7.23 -7.45 19.26
C ILE A 282 7.78 -6.49 18.20
N ALA A 283 9.10 -6.42 18.10
CA ALA A 283 9.80 -5.59 17.15
C ALA A 283 10.36 -6.44 15.99
N ASP A 284 10.31 -5.89 14.78
CA ASP A 284 10.96 -6.49 13.62
C ASP A 284 12.49 -6.36 13.67
N LYS A 285 13.18 -6.84 12.63
CA LYS A 285 14.65 -6.74 12.52
C LYS A 285 15.20 -5.31 12.53
N ASP A 286 14.39 -4.30 12.20
CA ASP A 286 14.75 -2.88 12.29
C ASP A 286 14.38 -2.27 13.65
N GLY A 287 13.85 -3.06 14.59
CA GLY A 287 13.34 -2.59 15.88
C GLY A 287 11.95 -1.96 15.78
N LYS A 288 11.26 -2.03 14.64
CA LYS A 288 9.95 -1.41 14.46
C LYS A 288 8.86 -2.33 14.96
N THR A 289 8.00 -1.79 15.82
CA THR A 289 6.76 -2.45 16.26
C THR A 289 5.59 -2.20 15.30
N PRO A 290 4.44 -2.87 15.45
CA PRO A 290 3.26 -2.60 14.62
C PRO A 290 2.81 -1.13 14.65
N LEU A 291 2.99 -0.42 15.77
CA LEU A 291 2.66 1.01 15.85
C LEU A 291 3.59 1.87 14.97
N HIS A 292 4.88 1.56 14.95
CA HIS A 292 5.85 2.18 14.05
C HIS A 292 5.48 1.97 12.58
N ILE A 293 5.11 0.74 12.20
CA ILE A 293 4.65 0.41 10.85
C ILE A 293 3.38 1.21 10.51
N ALA A 294 2.36 1.21 11.38
CA ALA A 294 1.13 1.96 11.16
C ALA A 294 1.37 3.48 11.00
N ALA A 295 2.27 4.06 11.81
CA ALA A 295 2.65 5.46 11.72
C ALA A 295 3.35 5.78 10.39
N SER A 296 4.32 4.95 9.98
CA SER A 296 5.03 5.09 8.71
C SER A 296 4.10 5.00 7.50
N ARG A 297 3.03 4.20 7.59
CA ARG A 297 2.01 4.01 6.55
C ARG A 297 0.84 5.00 6.61
N ASN A 298 0.91 5.99 7.52
CA ASN A 298 -0.13 7.00 7.71
C ASN A 298 -1.52 6.41 8.09
N HIS A 299 -1.56 5.25 8.74
CA HIS A 299 -2.79 4.56 9.12
C HIS A 299 -3.28 5.00 10.50
N ALA A 300 -3.77 6.23 10.61
CA ALA A 300 -4.16 6.84 11.89
C ALA A 300 -5.24 6.06 12.66
N GLN A 301 -6.19 5.41 11.99
CA GLN A 301 -7.20 4.58 12.67
C GLN A 301 -6.59 3.31 13.28
N MET A 302 -5.61 2.71 12.60
CA MET A 302 -4.84 1.59 13.16
C MET A 302 -4.04 2.05 14.39
N MET A 303 -3.36 3.19 14.31
CA MET A 303 -2.62 3.75 15.44
C MET A 303 -3.53 3.99 16.65
N LYS A 304 -4.70 4.61 16.44
CA LYS A 304 -5.70 4.77 17.51
C LYS A 304 -6.08 3.44 18.13
N LYS A 305 -6.26 2.40 17.31
CA LYS A 305 -6.65 1.09 17.80
C LYS A 305 -5.55 0.44 18.63
N LEU A 306 -4.31 0.44 18.16
CA LEU A 306 -3.15 -0.07 18.89
C LEU A 306 -2.99 0.64 20.23
N ILE A 307 -3.01 1.97 20.25
CA ILE A 307 -2.84 2.77 21.48
C ILE A 307 -4.02 2.59 22.44
N SER A 308 -5.25 2.40 21.92
CA SER A 308 -6.42 2.12 22.78
C SER A 308 -6.32 0.79 23.53
N CYS A 309 -5.55 -0.16 23.01
CA CYS A 309 -5.33 -1.46 23.62
C CYS A 309 -4.05 -1.47 24.46
N CYS A 310 -2.97 -0.90 23.93
CA CYS A 310 -1.62 -0.95 24.49
C CYS A 310 -1.02 0.47 24.43
N PRO A 311 -1.31 1.37 25.38
CA PRO A 311 -0.92 2.79 25.30
C PRO A 311 0.59 3.01 25.45
N ASP A 312 1.25 2.21 26.26
CA ASP A 312 2.69 2.18 26.55
C ASP A 312 3.54 1.71 25.35
N CYS A 313 2.97 1.00 24.37
CA CYS A 313 3.71 0.68 23.12
C CYS A 313 4.12 1.94 22.32
N SER A 314 3.57 3.11 22.67
CA SER A 314 3.95 4.40 22.08
C SER A 314 5.31 4.94 22.53
N GLU A 315 5.87 4.42 23.63
CA GLU A 315 7.18 4.81 24.16
C GLU A 315 8.34 4.06 23.49
N LEU A 316 8.03 2.99 22.75
CA LEU A 316 9.04 2.18 22.07
C LEU A 316 9.68 2.96 20.92
N VAL A 317 10.93 2.61 20.62
CA VAL A 317 11.74 3.19 19.54
C VAL A 317 12.34 2.10 18.67
N ASP A 318 12.62 2.41 17.40
CA ASP A 318 13.32 1.49 16.51
C ASP A 318 14.84 1.41 16.78
N ASN A 319 15.57 0.57 16.03
CA ASN A 319 17.02 0.38 16.21
C ASN A 319 17.85 1.65 15.97
N ARG A 320 17.25 2.70 15.40
CA ARG A 320 17.89 4.03 15.24
C ARG A 320 17.45 5.00 16.33
N GLY A 321 16.78 4.54 17.39
CA GLY A 321 16.22 5.38 18.44
C GLY A 321 15.04 6.23 18.01
N ARG A 322 14.41 5.93 16.86
CA ARG A 322 13.31 6.74 16.33
C ARG A 322 11.98 6.29 16.89
N ASN A 323 11.27 7.20 17.55
CA ASN A 323 9.87 6.99 17.93
C ASN A 323 8.93 7.12 16.72
N VAL A 324 7.64 6.85 16.94
CA VAL A 324 6.59 6.86 15.91
C VAL A 324 6.42 8.21 15.20
N LEU A 325 6.76 9.34 15.85
CA LEU A 325 6.67 10.67 15.24
C LEU A 325 7.81 10.91 14.25
N HIS A 326 9.03 10.46 14.56
CA HIS A 326 10.14 10.50 13.59
C HIS A 326 9.77 9.78 12.29
N LEU A 327 9.18 8.59 12.39
CA LEU A 327 8.75 7.81 11.23
C LEU A 327 7.62 8.48 10.46
N ALA A 328 6.60 9.00 11.15
CA ALA A 328 5.49 9.73 10.51
C ALA A 328 5.99 10.99 9.77
N VAL A 329 6.98 11.70 10.32
CA VAL A 329 7.62 12.85 9.66
C VAL A 329 8.40 12.41 8.43
N GLN A 330 9.21 11.36 8.54
CA GLN A 330 10.02 10.83 7.43
C GLN A 330 9.16 10.41 6.23
N THR A 331 8.04 9.74 6.48
CA THR A 331 7.13 9.27 5.42
C THR A 331 6.08 10.31 5.00
N ARG A 332 6.11 11.51 5.60
CA ARG A 332 5.13 12.60 5.36
C ARG A 332 3.68 12.18 5.67
N GLY A 333 3.51 11.30 6.66
CA GLY A 333 2.22 10.77 7.11
C GLY A 333 1.39 11.81 7.87
N ARG A 334 0.66 12.66 7.14
CA ARG A 334 -0.14 13.77 7.71
C ARG A 334 -1.12 13.33 8.82
N GLN A 335 -1.91 12.28 8.58
CA GLN A 335 -2.94 11.84 9.53
C GLN A 335 -2.31 11.24 10.79
N ALA A 336 -1.21 10.48 10.64
CA ALA A 336 -0.42 9.98 11.76
C ALA A 336 0.17 11.12 12.58
N MET A 337 0.82 12.10 11.93
CA MET A 337 1.35 13.30 12.60
C MET A 337 0.24 14.08 13.33
N GLU A 338 -0.87 14.35 12.66
CA GLU A 338 -2.01 15.04 13.28
C GLU A 338 -2.55 14.28 14.49
N LEU A 339 -2.62 12.94 14.42
CA LEU A 339 -3.04 12.12 15.54
C LEU A 339 -2.07 12.22 16.71
N ILE A 340 -0.77 12.05 16.46
CA ILE A 340 0.27 12.11 17.50
C ILE A 340 0.23 13.50 18.17
N LEU A 341 0.24 14.57 17.39
CA LEU A 341 0.34 15.95 17.88
C LEU A 341 -0.94 16.46 18.57
N LYS A 342 -2.11 15.88 18.29
CA LYS A 342 -3.37 16.25 18.95
C LYS A 342 -3.59 15.52 20.28
N ASN A 343 -2.85 14.45 20.55
CA ASN A 343 -3.05 13.62 21.74
C ASN A 343 -1.92 13.83 22.77
N SER A 344 -2.27 13.65 24.05
CA SER A 344 -1.33 13.83 25.16
C SER A 344 -0.15 12.87 25.11
N TRP A 345 -0.36 11.61 24.70
CA TRP A 345 0.71 10.60 24.58
C TRP A 345 1.79 11.04 23.58
N GLY A 346 1.41 11.61 22.44
CA GLY A 346 2.36 12.07 21.43
C GLY A 346 3.10 13.35 21.83
N SER A 347 2.56 14.10 22.79
CA SER A 347 3.18 15.34 23.29
C SER A 347 4.47 15.09 24.08
N ASN A 348 4.65 13.89 24.62
CA ASN A 348 5.87 13.51 25.33
C ASN A 348 6.99 13.13 24.36
N LEU A 349 6.63 12.57 23.20
CA LEU A 349 7.55 12.07 22.18
C LEU A 349 8.20 13.16 21.31
N ILE A 350 7.71 14.40 21.41
CA ILE A 350 7.92 15.44 20.41
C ILE A 350 9.35 15.99 20.37
N ASN A 351 10.10 15.81 21.46
CA ASN A 351 11.48 16.27 21.60
C ASN A 351 12.47 15.13 21.84
N ASP A 352 12.03 13.87 21.79
CA ASP A 352 12.95 12.74 21.90
C ASP A 352 13.96 12.79 20.78
N LYS A 353 15.17 12.33 21.06
CA LYS A 353 16.26 12.29 20.11
C LYS A 353 16.45 10.87 19.62
N ASP A 354 16.63 10.73 18.31
CA ASP A 354 17.13 9.50 17.71
C ASP A 354 18.64 9.30 17.98
N ALA A 355 19.22 8.21 17.46
CA ALA A 355 20.62 7.87 17.65
C ALA A 355 21.61 8.95 17.14
N ASP A 356 21.20 9.75 16.15
CA ASP A 356 21.97 10.88 15.61
C ASP A 356 21.71 12.19 16.38
N GLY A 357 20.93 12.12 17.46
CA GLY A 357 20.54 13.28 18.26
C GLY A 357 19.42 14.10 17.62
N ASN A 358 18.86 13.67 16.49
CA ASN A 358 17.81 14.41 15.78
C ASN A 358 16.49 14.24 16.53
N THR A 359 15.81 15.34 16.80
CA THR A 359 14.40 15.32 17.19
C THR A 359 13.50 15.20 15.96
N PRO A 360 12.19 14.92 16.11
CA PRO A 360 11.26 14.96 14.98
C PRO A 360 11.28 16.29 14.22
N LEU A 361 11.61 17.40 14.89
CA LEU A 361 11.79 18.72 14.26
C LEU A 361 13.02 18.80 13.35
N HIS A 362 14.13 18.18 13.72
CA HIS A 362 15.31 18.08 12.86
C HIS A 362 14.99 17.28 11.60
N MET A 363 14.32 16.13 11.76
CA MET A 363 13.87 15.30 10.64
C MET A 363 12.91 16.08 9.74
N PHE A 364 11.97 16.81 10.33
CA PHE A 364 11.04 17.65 9.58
C PHE A 364 11.77 18.69 8.72
N ALA A 365 12.79 19.36 9.26
CA ALA A 365 13.60 20.32 8.52
C ALA A 365 14.38 19.68 7.37
N SER A 366 14.85 18.43 7.55
CA SER A 366 15.55 17.69 6.50
C SER A 366 14.61 17.27 5.36
N PHE A 367 13.41 16.78 5.67
CA PHE A 367 12.49 16.20 4.68
C PHE A 367 11.47 17.17 4.07
N LEU A 368 11.45 18.44 4.52
CA LEU A 368 10.55 19.52 4.06
C LEU A 368 9.07 19.10 4.01
N SER A 369 8.58 18.45 5.07
CA SER A 369 7.21 17.93 5.11
C SER A 369 6.15 19.06 5.07
N PHE A 370 5.01 18.82 4.42
CA PHE A 370 4.00 19.82 4.05
C PHE A 370 3.16 20.36 5.24
N VAL A 371 3.39 19.89 6.47
CA VAL A 371 2.68 20.38 7.67
C VAL A 371 3.58 21.17 8.65
N PRO A 372 4.29 22.25 8.24
CA PRO A 372 5.12 23.03 9.16
C PRO A 372 4.34 23.60 10.32
N THR A 373 3.08 23.98 10.09
CA THR A 373 2.31 24.77 11.04
C THR A 373 1.95 23.99 12.29
N LEU A 374 1.57 22.71 12.19
CA LEU A 374 1.10 21.97 13.36
C LEU A 374 2.22 21.67 14.36
N MET A 375 3.40 21.26 13.87
CA MET A 375 4.52 20.95 14.74
C MET A 375 5.16 22.23 15.30
N LEU A 376 5.41 23.25 14.47
CA LEU A 376 6.01 24.52 14.94
C LEU A 376 5.11 25.33 15.88
N SER A 377 3.79 25.13 15.83
CA SER A 377 2.83 25.78 16.73
C SER A 377 2.62 25.02 18.04
N HIS A 378 3.05 23.76 18.12
CA HIS A 378 2.83 22.96 19.32
C HIS A 378 3.67 23.51 20.49
N PRO A 379 3.06 23.83 21.64
CA PRO A 379 3.70 24.61 22.71
C PRO A 379 4.90 23.90 23.37
N ARG A 380 4.93 22.56 23.29
CA ARG A 380 6.01 21.76 23.87
C ARG A 380 7.21 21.54 22.94
N VAL A 381 7.15 21.99 21.70
CA VAL A 381 8.27 21.77 20.76
C VAL A 381 9.45 22.64 21.13
N ASP A 382 10.58 22.00 21.42
CA ASP A 382 11.85 22.70 21.55
C ASP A 382 12.42 23.01 20.17
N LYS A 383 12.34 24.29 19.80
CA LYS A 383 12.82 24.80 18.51
C LYS A 383 14.34 24.97 18.49
N MET A 384 14.97 25.01 19.66
CA MET A 384 16.39 25.28 19.86
C MET A 384 17.19 24.03 20.22
N ALA A 385 16.53 22.87 20.29
CA ALA A 385 17.20 21.58 20.40
C ALA A 385 18.28 21.45 19.32
N VAL A 386 19.43 20.90 19.72
CA VAL A 386 20.56 20.60 18.83
C VAL A 386 20.77 19.10 18.73
N ASN A 387 21.11 18.62 17.54
CA ASN A 387 21.52 17.23 17.31
C ASN A 387 23.00 16.97 17.65
N ASN A 388 23.50 15.77 17.40
CA ASN A 388 24.89 15.40 17.72
C ASN A 388 25.93 16.21 16.93
N ASN A 389 25.53 16.84 15.82
CA ASN A 389 26.38 17.74 15.03
C ASN A 389 26.30 19.21 15.51
N GLY A 390 25.60 19.49 16.61
CA GLY A 390 25.39 20.85 17.12
C GLY A 390 24.46 21.70 16.25
N LEU A 391 23.71 21.10 15.32
CA LEU A 391 22.81 21.82 14.42
C LEU A 391 21.40 21.85 15.00
N THR A 392 20.74 23.00 14.94
CA THR A 392 19.29 23.09 15.17
C THR A 392 18.52 22.73 13.91
N ALA A 393 17.23 22.43 14.04
CA ALA A 393 16.34 22.26 12.89
C ALA A 393 16.34 23.48 11.93
N ALA A 394 16.49 24.70 12.46
CA ALA A 394 16.58 25.90 11.64
C ALA A 394 17.89 25.97 10.83
N ASN A 395 19.01 25.49 11.40
CA ASN A 395 20.28 25.38 10.68
C ASN A 395 20.16 24.38 9.52
N ILE A 396 19.58 23.19 9.77
CA ILE A 396 19.34 22.16 8.76
C ILE A 396 18.48 22.69 7.61
N LEU A 397 17.38 23.40 7.95
CA LEU A 397 16.51 24.03 6.96
C LEU A 397 17.24 25.09 6.13
N SER A 398 18.15 25.84 6.76
CA SER A 398 18.92 26.91 6.11
C SER A 398 19.97 26.37 5.14
N SER A 399 20.55 25.20 5.44
CA SER A 399 21.50 24.50 4.57
C SER A 399 20.85 23.74 3.42
N ASN A 400 19.55 23.44 3.50
CA ASN A 400 18.85 22.68 2.47
C ASN A 400 18.57 23.57 1.22
N THR A 401 19.25 23.27 0.12
CA THR A 401 19.25 24.06 -1.13
C THR A 401 18.04 23.84 -2.03
N GLN A 402 17.13 22.90 -1.69
CA GLN A 402 16.09 22.42 -2.61
C GLN A 402 14.75 23.18 -2.60
N ALA A 403 14.55 24.23 -1.78
CA ALA A 403 13.28 24.96 -1.75
C ALA A 403 13.39 26.46 -1.39
N PRO A 404 13.86 27.32 -2.32
CA PRO A 404 14.04 28.76 -2.06
C PRO A 404 12.73 29.49 -1.68
N LEU A 405 11.58 29.06 -2.23
CA LEU A 405 10.28 29.66 -1.97
C LEU A 405 9.76 29.35 -0.55
N LEU A 406 9.92 28.10 -0.08
CA LEU A 406 9.51 27.67 1.26
C LEU A 406 10.42 28.29 2.33
N LYS A 407 11.73 28.40 2.03
CA LYS A 407 12.70 29.13 2.84
C LYS A 407 12.27 30.59 3.04
N ALA A 408 11.88 31.27 1.97
CA ALA A 408 11.37 32.64 2.04
C ALA A 408 10.04 32.75 2.84
N LEU A 409 9.12 31.81 2.63
CA LEU A 409 7.79 31.84 3.26
C LEU A 409 7.84 31.55 4.77
N VAL A 410 8.66 30.59 5.20
CA VAL A 410 8.87 30.28 6.62
C VAL A 410 9.62 31.41 7.32
N LEU A 411 10.65 32.00 6.68
CA LEU A 411 11.34 33.16 7.24
C LEU A 411 10.43 34.38 7.36
N LEU A 412 9.54 34.60 6.39
CA LEU A 412 8.59 35.72 6.38
C LEU A 412 7.54 35.56 7.49
N VAL A 413 6.98 34.37 7.67
CA VAL A 413 6.01 34.06 8.74
C VAL A 413 6.66 34.21 10.12
N HIS A 414 7.92 33.78 10.26
CA HIS A 414 8.68 33.91 11.51
C HIS A 414 9.07 35.36 11.81
N LYS A 415 9.59 36.11 10.82
CA LYS A 415 9.99 37.52 10.98
C LYS A 415 8.81 38.45 11.29
N LEU A 416 7.64 38.21 10.70
CA LEU A 416 6.48 39.10 10.87
C LEU A 416 5.65 38.81 12.13
N LYS A 417 6.05 37.86 13.00
CA LYS A 417 5.26 37.42 14.19
C LYS A 417 3.78 37.14 13.85
N LEU A 418 3.50 36.68 12.62
CA LEU A 418 2.14 36.42 12.10
C LEU A 418 1.51 35.14 12.67
N THR A 419 2.12 34.52 13.68
CA THR A 419 1.63 33.29 14.31
C THR A 419 0.21 33.44 14.86
N LYS A 420 -0.29 34.66 15.10
CA LYS A 420 -1.67 34.92 15.53
C LYS A 420 -2.73 35.02 14.42
N ILE A 421 -2.36 35.21 13.15
CA ILE A 421 -3.33 35.37 12.04
C ILE A 421 -3.77 34.02 11.44
N PHE A 422 -3.01 32.95 11.68
CA PHE A 422 -3.31 31.60 11.17
C PHE A 422 -4.17 30.74 12.10
N TYR A 423 -4.58 31.25 13.27
CA TYR A 423 -5.56 30.56 14.11
C TYR A 423 -6.96 30.72 13.50
N PHE A 424 -7.42 29.71 12.77
CA PHE A 424 -8.85 29.44 12.68
C PHE A 424 -9.09 27.99 13.05
N THR A 425 -9.61 27.78 14.25
CA THR A 425 -10.11 26.51 14.76
C THR A 425 -11.09 25.89 13.76
N PRO A 426 -10.94 24.63 13.34
CA PRO A 426 -12.04 23.94 12.68
C PRO A 426 -13.16 23.72 13.71
N ALA A 427 -14.35 24.16 13.36
CA ALA A 427 -15.56 23.86 14.12
C ALA A 427 -15.76 22.33 14.20
N ARG A 428 -16.25 21.86 15.34
CA ARG A 428 -16.62 20.45 15.60
C ARG A 428 -17.46 19.89 14.44
N PRO A 429 -17.14 18.70 13.89
CA PRO A 429 -18.11 17.98 13.08
C PRO A 429 -19.09 17.28 14.01
N SER A 430 -20.35 17.71 13.98
CA SER A 430 -21.47 16.88 14.41
C SER A 430 -21.67 15.78 13.38
N VAL A 431 -21.66 14.54 13.86
CA VAL A 431 -21.87 13.31 13.11
C VAL A 431 -23.28 13.26 12.51
N THR A 432 -23.39 13.12 11.18
CA THR A 432 -24.45 12.36 10.49
C THR A 432 -24.02 11.98 9.06
N ASN A 433 -24.45 10.79 8.61
CA ASN A 433 -24.05 10.09 7.39
C ASN A 433 -24.70 10.64 6.10
N ASP A 434 -24.48 11.92 5.76
CA ASP A 434 -24.92 12.52 4.47
C ASP A 434 -23.77 13.19 3.69
N HIS A 435 -22.52 12.86 4.04
CA HIS A 435 -21.37 13.69 3.69
C HIS A 435 -20.95 13.73 2.21
N ASP A 436 -21.27 12.73 1.39
CA ASP A 436 -20.74 12.70 0.01
C ASP A 436 -21.57 13.54 -0.99
N ARG A 437 -22.88 13.65 -0.77
CA ARG A 437 -23.77 14.47 -1.63
C ARG A 437 -23.58 15.96 -1.34
N GLY A 438 -23.58 16.33 -0.05
CA GLY A 438 -23.35 17.72 0.37
C GLY A 438 -21.93 18.25 0.13
N ALA A 439 -20.90 17.38 0.05
CA ALA A 439 -19.55 17.78 -0.33
C ALA A 439 -19.46 18.16 -1.81
N LYS A 440 -20.03 17.33 -2.70
CA LYS A 440 -20.10 17.59 -4.14
C LYS A 440 -20.91 18.86 -4.44
N ASP A 441 -22.01 19.07 -3.74
CA ASP A 441 -22.83 20.28 -3.88
C ASP A 441 -22.04 21.54 -3.51
N ARG A 442 -21.32 21.54 -2.38
CA ARG A 442 -20.46 22.68 -1.98
C ARG A 442 -19.31 22.94 -2.95
N VAL A 443 -18.66 21.90 -3.46
CA VAL A 443 -17.60 22.06 -4.48
C VAL A 443 -18.17 22.68 -5.76
N SER A 444 -19.38 22.26 -6.17
CA SER A 444 -20.07 22.81 -7.33
C SER A 444 -20.42 24.29 -7.14
N GLU A 445 -20.87 24.68 -5.94
CA GLU A 445 -21.17 26.07 -5.59
C GLU A 445 -19.91 26.95 -5.59
N ILE A 446 -18.79 26.46 -5.03
CA ILE A 446 -17.51 27.18 -5.05
C ILE A 446 -17.02 27.34 -6.49
N LYS A 447 -17.11 26.31 -7.34
CA LYS A 447 -16.76 26.42 -8.76
C LYS A 447 -17.64 27.42 -9.51
N LYS A 448 -18.94 27.51 -9.16
CA LYS A 448 -19.86 28.51 -9.73
C LYS A 448 -19.48 29.94 -9.31
N ALA A 449 -19.23 30.17 -8.02
CA ALA A 449 -18.79 31.47 -7.50
C ALA A 449 -17.41 31.87 -8.05
N SER A 450 -16.51 30.90 -8.21
CA SER A 450 -15.18 31.08 -8.80
C SER A 450 -15.24 31.64 -10.23
N LYS A 451 -16.22 31.23 -11.05
CA LYS A 451 -16.39 31.77 -12.40
C LYS A 451 -16.75 33.26 -12.37
N THR A 452 -17.63 33.67 -11.46
CA THR A 452 -17.99 35.08 -11.27
C THR A 452 -16.79 35.90 -10.78
N HIS A 453 -16.02 35.38 -9.82
CA HIS A 453 -14.82 36.06 -9.31
C HIS A 453 -13.73 36.19 -10.37
N LEU A 454 -13.54 35.17 -11.21
CA LEU A 454 -12.60 35.20 -12.33
C LEU A 454 -12.95 36.31 -13.33
N ILE A 455 -14.23 36.49 -13.65
CA ILE A 455 -14.68 37.58 -14.53
C ILE A 455 -14.35 38.95 -13.91
N VAL A 456 -14.63 39.15 -12.63
CA VAL A 456 -14.33 40.41 -11.94
C VAL A 456 -12.82 40.68 -11.93
N ALA A 457 -11.99 39.67 -11.62
CA ALA A 457 -10.55 39.81 -11.65
C ALA A 457 -10.02 40.10 -13.08
N ALA A 458 -10.56 39.44 -14.10
CA ALA A 458 -10.21 39.71 -15.49
C ALA A 458 -10.54 41.16 -15.88
N LEU A 459 -11.74 41.65 -15.53
CA LEU A 459 -12.15 43.03 -15.78
C LEU A 459 -11.20 44.02 -15.10
N ILE A 460 -10.84 43.77 -13.84
CA ILE A 460 -9.91 44.63 -13.09
C ILE A 460 -8.55 44.69 -13.76
N ALA A 461 -8.01 43.53 -14.15
CA ALA A 461 -6.73 43.44 -14.84
C ALA A 461 -6.77 44.18 -16.19
N THR A 462 -7.86 44.04 -16.96
CA THR A 462 -8.00 44.71 -18.27
C THR A 462 -8.12 46.23 -18.15
N VAL A 463 -8.87 46.72 -17.16
CA VAL A 463 -9.05 48.16 -16.95
C VAL A 463 -7.75 48.80 -16.46
N ALA A 464 -7.06 48.17 -15.51
CA ALA A 464 -5.77 48.64 -15.03
C ALA A 464 -4.71 48.61 -16.16
N PHE A 465 -4.65 47.51 -16.91
CA PHE A 465 -3.76 47.41 -18.08
C PHE A 465 -4.01 48.54 -19.08
N ALA A 466 -5.27 48.82 -19.42
CA ALA A 466 -5.62 49.91 -20.34
C ALA A 466 -5.23 51.28 -19.76
N ALA A 467 -5.50 51.53 -18.47
CA ALA A 467 -5.17 52.78 -17.78
C ALA A 467 -3.66 53.07 -17.75
N GLY A 468 -2.82 52.02 -17.70
CA GLY A 468 -1.37 52.13 -17.81
C GLY A 468 -0.88 52.72 -19.15
N PHE A 469 -1.68 52.65 -20.22
CA PHE A 469 -1.36 53.19 -21.55
C PHE A 469 -2.24 54.37 -21.97
N THR A 470 -3.37 54.61 -21.32
CA THR A 470 -4.22 55.79 -21.52
C THR A 470 -3.95 56.84 -20.44
N LEU A 471 -2.70 57.30 -20.39
CA LEU A 471 -2.19 58.10 -19.29
C LEU A 471 -2.99 59.40 -19.08
N PRO A 472 -3.40 59.71 -17.83
CA PRO A 472 -4.07 60.96 -17.50
C PRO A 472 -3.21 62.17 -17.88
N GLY A 473 -3.79 63.12 -18.63
CA GLY A 473 -3.08 64.31 -19.13
C GLY A 473 -2.30 64.10 -20.44
N GLY A 474 -2.31 62.89 -21.02
CA GLY A 474 -1.76 62.60 -22.33
C GLY A 474 -0.23 62.56 -22.40
N TYR A 475 0.29 62.61 -23.63
CA TYR A 475 1.71 62.45 -23.96
C TYR A 475 2.33 63.77 -24.43
N LYS A 476 3.62 63.96 -24.14
CA LYS A 476 4.39 65.12 -24.64
C LYS A 476 4.57 65.03 -26.17
N GLY A 477 4.29 66.14 -26.86
CA GLY A 477 4.32 66.27 -28.34
C GLY A 477 5.72 66.21 -28.99
N GLU A 478 5.75 66.24 -30.33
CA GLU A 478 6.77 65.64 -31.21
C GLU A 478 8.18 66.27 -31.28
N LYS A 479 8.50 67.36 -30.57
CA LYS A 479 9.85 67.96 -30.63
C LYS A 479 10.54 67.99 -29.27
N GLY A 480 11.55 67.12 -29.09
CA GLY A 480 12.46 67.06 -27.94
C GLY A 480 12.85 65.63 -27.50
N SER A 481 13.88 65.49 -26.65
CA SER A 481 14.40 64.21 -26.09
C SER A 481 13.41 63.47 -25.16
N HIS A 482 12.19 64.00 -25.01
CA HIS A 482 11.19 63.53 -24.06
C HIS A 482 9.85 63.17 -24.74
N ARG A 483 9.90 62.92 -26.06
CA ARG A 483 8.75 62.51 -26.88
C ARG A 483 8.13 61.21 -26.35
N GLY A 484 6.81 61.17 -26.26
CA GLY A 484 6.08 59.98 -25.82
C GLY A 484 6.08 59.73 -24.31
N MET A 485 6.67 60.62 -23.50
CA MET A 485 6.51 60.57 -22.04
C MET A 485 5.19 61.19 -21.59
N ALA A 486 4.66 60.74 -20.47
CA ALA A 486 3.48 61.32 -19.85
C ALA A 486 3.72 62.81 -19.52
N VAL A 487 2.74 63.67 -19.82
CA VAL A 487 2.83 65.10 -19.52
C VAL A 487 2.99 65.34 -18.01
N LEU A 488 2.30 64.53 -17.20
CA LEU A 488 2.28 64.63 -15.74
C LEU A 488 3.33 63.76 -15.02
N ALA A 489 4.34 63.23 -15.73
CA ALA A 489 5.30 62.26 -15.18
C ALA A 489 6.05 62.74 -13.91
N SER A 490 6.23 64.04 -13.72
CA SER A 490 6.89 64.63 -12.55
C SER A 490 5.94 64.95 -11.38
N LYS A 491 4.62 64.81 -11.55
CA LYS A 491 3.63 65.12 -10.51
C LYS A 491 3.49 63.94 -9.55
N ALA A 492 3.63 64.18 -8.24
CA ALA A 492 3.54 63.14 -7.22
C ALA A 492 2.23 62.33 -7.28
N THR A 493 1.10 62.97 -7.60
CA THR A 493 -0.21 62.30 -7.74
C THR A 493 -0.26 61.36 -8.94
N PHE A 494 0.47 61.66 -10.01
CA PHE A 494 0.57 60.80 -11.20
C PHE A 494 1.43 59.56 -10.91
N ILE A 495 2.54 59.72 -10.19
CA ILE A 495 3.37 58.59 -9.74
C ILE A 495 2.55 57.67 -8.83
N ALA A 496 1.77 58.24 -7.90
CA ALA A 496 0.91 57.45 -7.02
C ALA A 496 -0.16 56.68 -7.80
N PHE A 497 -0.80 57.31 -8.80
CA PHE A 497 -1.72 56.63 -9.73
C PHE A 497 -1.07 55.41 -10.35
N TYR A 498 0.10 55.57 -10.98
CA TYR A 498 0.79 54.50 -11.69
C TYR A 498 1.15 53.32 -10.77
N ILE A 499 1.57 53.61 -9.53
CA ILE A 499 1.86 52.57 -8.52
C ILE A 499 0.58 51.82 -8.13
N THR A 500 -0.50 52.55 -7.79
CA THR A 500 -1.76 51.93 -7.37
C THR A 500 -2.43 51.14 -8.49
N ASP A 501 -2.32 51.59 -9.73
CA ASP A 501 -2.81 50.91 -10.93
C ASP A 501 -2.02 49.63 -11.20
N GLY A 502 -0.69 49.68 -11.11
CA GLY A 502 0.17 48.49 -11.17
C GLY A 502 -0.11 47.47 -10.06
N MET A 503 -0.40 47.93 -8.84
CA MET A 503 -0.82 47.05 -7.74
C MET A 503 -2.17 46.38 -8.02
N ALA A 504 -3.14 47.11 -8.58
CA ALA A 504 -4.43 46.56 -8.97
C ALA A 504 -4.27 45.47 -10.04
N MET A 505 -3.46 45.72 -11.06
CA MET A 505 -3.16 44.74 -12.12
C MET A 505 -2.46 43.49 -11.57
N LEU A 506 -1.44 43.66 -10.72
CA LEU A 506 -0.68 42.54 -10.15
C LEU A 506 -1.57 41.65 -9.26
N LEU A 507 -2.32 42.24 -8.33
CA LEU A 507 -3.19 41.48 -7.43
C LEU A 507 -4.30 40.76 -8.19
N SER A 508 -4.81 41.38 -9.26
CA SER A 508 -5.86 40.77 -10.08
C SER A 508 -5.35 39.62 -10.95
N THR A 509 -4.16 39.75 -11.54
CA THR A 509 -3.51 38.66 -12.29
C THR A 509 -3.17 37.48 -11.39
N VAL A 510 -2.73 37.71 -10.15
CA VAL A 510 -2.57 36.64 -9.14
C VAL A 510 -3.89 35.93 -8.85
N ALA A 511 -5.00 36.67 -8.72
CA ALA A 511 -6.32 36.06 -8.52
C ALA A 511 -6.75 35.19 -9.72
N ILE A 512 -6.49 35.63 -10.95
CA ILE A 512 -6.75 34.86 -12.17
C ILE A 512 -5.97 33.54 -12.18
N VAL A 513 -4.67 33.58 -11.85
CA VAL A 513 -3.82 32.38 -11.79
C VAL A 513 -4.32 31.39 -10.74
N ILE A 514 -4.71 31.87 -9.55
CA ILE A 514 -5.28 31.00 -8.51
C ILE A 514 -6.57 30.34 -9.01
N HIS A 515 -7.47 31.10 -9.64
CA HIS A 515 -8.70 30.55 -10.21
C HIS A 515 -8.45 29.54 -11.34
N PHE A 516 -7.39 29.71 -12.13
CA PHE A 516 -6.98 28.72 -13.14
C PHE A 516 -6.50 27.43 -12.48
N ILE A 517 -5.64 27.53 -11.45
CA ILE A 517 -5.14 26.37 -10.68
C ILE A 517 -6.30 25.62 -10.00
N MET A 518 -7.30 26.33 -9.49
CA MET A 518 -8.51 25.73 -8.90
C MET A 518 -9.30 24.83 -9.87
N THR A 519 -9.14 24.99 -11.19
CA THR A 519 -9.82 24.12 -12.16
C THR A 519 -9.19 22.72 -12.27
N VAL A 520 -7.93 22.58 -11.84
CA VAL A 520 -7.14 21.35 -11.91
C VAL A 520 -7.22 20.52 -10.62
N HIS A 521 -7.62 21.13 -9.49
CA HIS A 521 -7.68 20.45 -8.20
C HIS A 521 -9.10 20.02 -7.79
N GLU A 522 -9.22 18.83 -7.19
CA GLU A 522 -10.50 18.23 -6.77
C GLU A 522 -10.71 18.17 -5.24
N ASP A 523 -9.70 18.52 -4.43
CA ASP A 523 -9.77 18.50 -2.96
C ASP A 523 -10.60 19.67 -2.42
N GLN A 524 -11.69 19.36 -1.68
CA GLN A 524 -12.64 20.34 -1.13
C GLN A 524 -11.99 21.38 -0.20
N GLU A 525 -11.07 20.97 0.68
CA GLU A 525 -10.45 21.87 1.67
C GLU A 525 -9.43 22.78 1.00
N GLN A 526 -8.68 22.25 0.03
CA GLN A 526 -7.75 23.05 -0.75
C GLN A 526 -8.48 24.05 -1.65
N LEU A 527 -9.56 23.63 -2.30
CA LEU A 527 -10.38 24.49 -3.16
C LEU A 527 -10.98 25.67 -2.37
N TYR A 528 -11.47 25.42 -1.15
CA TYR A 528 -11.97 26.47 -0.26
C TYR A 528 -10.88 27.46 0.15
N CYS A 529 -9.69 26.97 0.53
CA CYS A 529 -8.57 27.82 0.88
C CYS A 529 -8.10 28.68 -0.32
N MET A 530 -7.93 28.08 -1.50
CA MET A 530 -7.55 28.77 -2.73
C MET A 530 -8.59 29.83 -3.12
N PHE A 531 -9.89 29.49 -3.05
CA PHE A 531 -10.97 30.44 -3.32
C PHE A 531 -10.94 31.66 -2.39
N LYS A 532 -10.63 31.45 -1.11
CA LYS A 532 -10.52 32.51 -0.11
C LYS A 532 -9.34 33.45 -0.42
N TRP A 533 -8.19 32.90 -0.78
CA TRP A 533 -7.02 33.68 -1.20
C TRP A 533 -7.29 34.51 -2.46
N ALA A 534 -7.88 33.90 -3.49
CA ALA A 534 -8.27 34.60 -4.70
C ALA A 534 -9.26 35.75 -4.40
N SER A 535 -10.25 35.49 -3.54
CA SER A 535 -11.23 36.51 -3.12
C SER A 535 -10.59 37.70 -2.39
N TYR A 536 -9.60 37.46 -1.53
CA TYR A 536 -8.86 38.55 -0.88
C TYR A 536 -8.03 39.34 -1.88
N SER A 537 -7.33 38.67 -2.80
CA SER A 537 -6.55 39.33 -3.84
C SER A 537 -7.43 40.21 -4.73
N THR A 538 -8.60 39.73 -5.17
CA THR A 538 -9.56 40.52 -5.96
C THR A 538 -10.11 41.72 -5.17
N LEU A 539 -10.37 41.55 -3.88
CA LEU A 539 -10.82 42.65 -3.03
C LEU A 539 -9.77 43.76 -2.90
N PHE A 540 -8.51 43.40 -2.61
CA PHE A 540 -7.43 44.38 -2.55
C PHE A 540 -7.17 45.03 -3.92
N ALA A 541 -7.32 44.29 -5.01
CA ALA A 541 -7.23 44.83 -6.37
C ALA A 541 -8.33 45.87 -6.65
N MET A 542 -9.57 45.63 -6.21
CA MET A 542 -10.67 46.62 -6.32
C MET A 542 -10.36 47.92 -5.57
N VAL A 543 -9.84 47.83 -4.34
CA VAL A 543 -9.48 49.01 -3.56
C VAL A 543 -8.33 49.78 -4.22
N ALA A 544 -7.31 49.07 -4.70
CA ALA A 544 -6.19 49.68 -5.42
C ALA A 544 -6.64 50.36 -6.72
N MET A 545 -7.58 49.76 -7.46
CA MET A 545 -8.18 50.35 -8.66
C MET A 545 -8.96 51.63 -8.34
N LEU A 546 -9.77 51.65 -7.28
CA LEU A 546 -10.50 52.86 -6.88
C LEU A 546 -9.56 53.98 -6.47
N ALA A 547 -8.48 53.64 -5.75
CA ALA A 547 -7.41 54.59 -5.42
C ALA A 547 -6.72 55.11 -6.69
N ALA A 548 -6.41 54.24 -7.66
CA ALA A 548 -5.83 54.64 -8.94
C ALA A 548 -6.75 55.63 -9.68
N PHE A 549 -8.04 55.34 -9.78
CA PHE A 549 -9.01 56.25 -10.40
C PHE A 549 -9.05 57.62 -9.70
N ALA A 550 -9.08 57.63 -8.36
CA ALA A 550 -9.06 58.87 -7.60
C ALA A 550 -7.77 59.68 -7.86
N MET A 551 -6.61 59.03 -7.84
CA MET A 551 -5.32 59.68 -8.07
C MET A 551 -5.19 60.19 -9.52
N ALA A 552 -5.72 59.47 -10.50
CA ALA A 552 -5.78 59.89 -11.89
C ALA A 552 -6.66 61.15 -12.07
N ALA A 553 -7.87 61.14 -11.50
CA ALA A 553 -8.77 62.30 -11.53
C ALA A 553 -8.12 63.54 -10.90
N CYS A 554 -7.36 63.34 -9.82
CA CYS A 554 -6.68 64.42 -9.12
C CYS A 554 -5.44 64.93 -9.86
N ALA A 555 -4.75 64.05 -10.57
CA ALA A 555 -3.65 64.44 -11.43
C ALA A 555 -4.14 65.42 -12.51
N VAL A 556 -5.35 65.23 -13.05
CA VAL A 556 -5.92 66.02 -14.15
C VAL A 556 -6.73 67.24 -13.71
N LEU A 557 -7.61 67.11 -12.71
CA LEU A 557 -8.63 68.11 -12.39
C LEU A 557 -8.22 69.14 -11.32
N PHE A 558 -7.27 68.80 -10.44
CA PHE A 558 -6.96 69.64 -9.28
C PHE A 558 -5.47 70.01 -9.20
N ASN A 559 -5.21 71.28 -8.90
CA ASN A 559 -3.85 71.77 -8.59
C ASN A 559 -3.49 71.67 -7.10
N ASN A 560 -4.46 71.41 -6.20
CA ASN A 560 -4.25 71.30 -4.75
C ASN A 560 -4.65 69.91 -4.22
N HIS A 561 -3.91 69.41 -3.23
CA HIS A 561 -4.08 68.09 -2.59
C HIS A 561 -5.45 67.88 -1.91
N SER A 562 -6.18 68.95 -1.62
CA SER A 562 -7.46 68.92 -0.88
C SER A 562 -8.60 68.25 -1.66
N GLY A 563 -8.66 68.44 -2.98
CA GLY A 563 -9.68 67.82 -3.85
C GLY A 563 -9.50 66.29 -3.94
N ALA A 564 -8.25 65.83 -3.86
CA ALA A 564 -7.93 64.41 -3.85
C ALA A 564 -8.40 63.69 -2.61
N ILE A 565 -8.23 64.30 -1.45
CA ILE A 565 -8.66 63.73 -0.18
C ILE A 565 -10.18 63.58 -0.13
N VAL A 566 -10.94 64.53 -0.68
CA VAL A 566 -12.42 64.47 -0.72
C VAL A 566 -12.92 63.38 -1.66
N ILE A 567 -12.31 63.23 -2.84
CA ILE A 567 -12.69 62.17 -3.81
C ILE A 567 -12.26 60.79 -3.29
N LEU A 568 -11.07 60.66 -2.70
CA LEU A 568 -10.64 59.41 -2.07
C LEU A 568 -11.56 59.06 -0.88
N ALA A 569 -11.91 60.03 -0.03
CA ALA A 569 -12.82 59.81 1.09
C ALA A 569 -14.22 59.39 0.63
N ALA A 570 -14.75 60.00 -0.43
CA ALA A 570 -16.05 59.66 -1.01
C ALA A 570 -16.06 58.28 -1.68
N LEU A 571 -14.99 57.91 -2.41
CA LEU A 571 -14.88 56.61 -3.08
C LEU A 571 -14.54 55.45 -2.12
N MET A 572 -13.87 55.73 -1.00
CA MET A 572 -13.56 54.73 0.03
C MET A 572 -14.72 54.50 1.01
N PHE A 573 -15.66 55.44 1.14
CA PHE A 573 -16.81 55.32 2.03
C PHE A 573 -17.78 54.21 1.58
N SER A 574 -17.96 54.00 0.27
CA SER A 574 -18.95 53.04 -0.26
C SER A 574 -18.54 51.56 -0.11
N PRO A 575 -17.31 51.10 -0.46
CA PRO A 575 -16.89 49.72 -0.19
C PRO A 575 -16.50 49.51 1.29
N GLY A 576 -16.03 50.54 2.00
CA GLY A 576 -15.69 50.46 3.43
C GLY A 576 -16.91 50.15 4.31
N LEU A 577 -18.08 50.73 4.00
CA LEU A 577 -19.35 50.41 4.65
C LEU A 577 -19.80 48.97 4.37
N VAL A 578 -19.62 48.47 3.16
CA VAL A 578 -19.94 47.07 2.80
C VAL A 578 -19.00 46.10 3.54
N LEU A 579 -17.70 46.42 3.62
CA LEU A 579 -16.74 45.62 4.38
C LEU A 579 -17.06 45.61 5.89
N CYS A 580 -17.40 46.78 6.45
CA CYS A 580 -17.83 46.89 7.84
C CYS A 580 -19.15 46.12 8.08
N TYR A 581 -20.12 46.21 7.17
CA TYR A 581 -21.39 45.50 7.26
C TYR A 581 -21.23 43.98 7.17
N LEU A 582 -20.30 43.47 6.35
CA LEU A 582 -20.02 42.03 6.25
C LEU A 582 -19.21 41.48 7.44
N VAL A 583 -18.36 42.31 8.05
CA VAL A 583 -17.50 41.91 9.19
C VAL A 583 -18.21 42.09 10.54
N TYR A 584 -19.12 43.06 10.67
CA TYR A 584 -19.82 43.39 11.91
C TYR A 584 -20.61 42.22 12.55
N PRO A 585 -21.34 41.36 11.80
CA PRO A 585 -22.02 40.20 12.38
C PRO A 585 -21.05 39.16 12.94
N ARG A 586 -19.84 39.04 12.38
CA ARG A 586 -18.80 38.10 12.84
C ARG A 586 -18.10 38.59 14.10
N LEU A 587 -17.90 39.90 14.26
CA LEU A 587 -17.36 40.49 15.48
C LEU A 587 -18.34 40.42 16.66
N LYS A 588 -19.65 40.51 16.42
CA LYS A 588 -20.67 40.36 17.49
C LYS A 588 -20.74 38.94 18.05
N LYS A 589 -20.42 37.91 17.26
CA LYS A 589 -20.30 36.51 17.73
C LYS A 589 -19.06 36.27 18.61
N LEU A 590 -18.00 37.06 18.45
CA LEU A 590 -16.77 36.96 19.24
C LEU A 590 -16.84 37.69 20.61
N LYS A 591 -17.86 38.53 20.84
CA LYS A 591 -18.09 39.19 22.14
C LYS A 591 -19.02 38.41 23.08
N LYS A 592 -19.50 37.23 22.67
CA LYS A 592 -20.38 36.35 23.47
C LYS A 592 -19.74 34.99 23.80
N ILE A 593 -18.43 34.86 23.56
CA ILE A 593 -17.55 33.80 24.07
C ILE A 593 -16.51 34.51 24.92
#